data_AF-A0AA37PD70-F1
#
_entry.id   AF-A0AA37PD70-F1
#
_cell.length_a   1.000
_cell.length_b   1.000
_cell.length_c   1.000
_cell.angle_alpha   90.00
_cell.angle_beta   90.00
_cell.angle_gamma   90.00
#
_symmetry.space_group_name_H-M   'P 1'
#
loop_
_entity.id
_entity.type
_entity.pdbx_description
1 polymer ?
#
loop_
_entity_poly.entity_id
_entity_poly.type
_entity_poly.pdbx_seq_one_letter_code
_entity_poly.pdbx_strand_id
1 'polypeptide(L)'
;MLQLNLVEASIEDIHNALNSGSITSVELAARYLRRISTYDCRNTSLNSIPVLNNKLFEEAAESDDRRASGAPVRALEGIPYTVKDSYKVKGLVAAAGSPAFKDLTANEDAFLVEKIREAGGVLVGRTNMPAVACGGMQRGIWGRAENPWIRVGFFKRVCGLYSGVIRIFWTRRRDGVLWEVTRL
;
A
#
# COMPACT_ATOMS: atom_id res chain seq x y z
N MET A 1 7.61 -12.53 24.49
CA MET A 1 7.96 -11.71 23.31
C MET A 1 6.74 -10.87 22.97
N LEU A 2 6.85 -9.54 22.89
CA LEU A 2 5.71 -8.68 22.57
C LEU A 2 5.33 -8.86 21.10
N GLN A 3 4.06 -9.17 20.84
CA GLN A 3 3.54 -9.36 19.49
C GLN A 3 3.49 -8.00 18.75
N LEU A 4 4.09 -7.91 17.56
CA LEU A 4 4.04 -6.69 16.75
C LEU A 4 2.59 -6.32 16.43
N ASN A 5 2.13 -5.16 16.91
CA ASN A 5 0.87 -4.57 16.50
C ASN A 5 1.10 -3.74 15.24
N LEU A 6 0.50 -4.13 14.11
CA LEU A 6 0.66 -3.40 12.84
C LEU A 6 -0.05 -2.04 12.82
N VAL A 7 -1.05 -1.86 13.68
CA VAL A 7 -1.81 -0.62 13.73
C VAL A 7 -0.93 0.43 14.40
N GLU A 8 -0.58 1.46 13.62
CA GLU A 8 0.32 2.55 14.00
C GLU A 8 1.77 2.14 14.30
N ALA A 9 2.23 0.98 13.83
CA ALA A 9 3.65 0.63 13.86
C ALA A 9 4.45 1.56 12.95
N SER A 10 5.58 2.08 13.44
CA SER A 10 6.53 2.81 12.63
C SER A 10 7.35 1.85 11.74
N ILE A 11 8.01 2.39 10.72
CA ILE A 11 9.01 1.61 9.94
C ILE A 11 10.11 1.05 10.85
N GLU A 12 10.50 1.80 11.89
CA GLU A 12 11.50 1.35 12.85
C GLU A 12 11.02 0.14 13.65
N ASP A 13 9.76 0.14 14.11
CA ASP A 13 9.17 -1.01 14.80
C ASP A 13 9.13 -2.26 13.91
N ILE A 14 8.75 -2.09 12.64
CA ILE A 14 8.70 -3.18 11.67
C ILE A 14 10.11 -3.70 11.38
N HIS A 15 11.09 -2.82 11.16
CA HIS A 15 12.49 -3.22 10.97
C HIS A 15 13.02 -3.98 12.17
N ASN A 16 12.77 -3.51 13.38
CA ASN A 16 13.18 -4.19 14.60
C ASN A 16 12.55 -5.59 14.69
N ALA A 17 11.27 -5.73 14.35
CA ALA A 17 10.59 -7.03 14.34
C ALA A 17 11.14 -7.99 13.26
N LEU A 18 11.45 -7.49 12.06
CA LEU A 18 12.07 -8.27 10.98
C LEU A 18 13.51 -8.67 11.34
N ASN A 19 14.30 -7.73 11.87
CA ASN A 19 15.69 -7.96 12.27
C ASN A 19 15.82 -8.94 13.44
N SER A 20 14.87 -8.92 14.38
CA SER A 20 14.86 -9.86 15.50
C SER A 20 14.28 -11.23 15.13
N GLY A 21 13.77 -11.41 13.91
CA GLY A 21 13.03 -12.61 13.50
C GLY A 21 11.69 -12.79 14.22
N SER A 22 11.12 -11.74 14.83
CA SER A 22 9.78 -11.80 15.45
C SER A 22 8.66 -11.94 14.41
N ILE A 23 8.94 -11.55 13.18
CA ILE A 23 8.05 -11.66 12.02
C ILE A 23 8.93 -11.78 10.76
N THR A 24 8.43 -12.44 9.73
CA THR A 24 9.06 -12.45 8.39
C THR A 24 8.34 -11.47 7.45
N SER A 25 8.98 -11.06 6.36
CA SER A 25 8.37 -10.22 5.33
C SER A 25 7.16 -10.89 4.70
N VAL A 26 7.20 -12.21 4.48
CA VAL A 26 6.04 -12.99 4.01
C VAL A 26 4.89 -12.95 5.01
N GLU A 27 5.15 -13.14 6.31
CA GLU A 27 4.11 -13.06 7.33
C GLU A 27 3.53 -11.64 7.44
N LEU A 28 4.40 -10.62 7.37
CA LEU A 28 4.01 -9.23 7.39
C LEU A 28 3.08 -8.88 6.21
N ALA A 29 3.43 -9.31 4.99
CA ALA A 29 2.61 -9.16 3.80
C ALA A 29 1.25 -9.86 3.96
N ALA A 30 1.23 -11.09 4.47
CA ALA A 30 -0.01 -11.83 4.74
C ALA A 30 -0.91 -11.12 5.75
N ARG A 31 -0.34 -10.52 6.81
CA ARG A 31 -1.11 -9.75 7.80
C ARG A 31 -1.71 -8.47 7.20
N TYR A 32 -1.01 -7.78 6.29
CA TYR A 32 -1.59 -6.64 5.57
C TYR A 32 -2.70 -7.07 4.60
N LEU A 33 -2.51 -8.15 3.84
CA LEU A 33 -3.57 -8.70 2.99
C LEU A 33 -4.82 -9.08 3.78
N ARG A 34 -4.65 -9.66 4.99
CA ARG A 34 -5.77 -9.96 5.89
C ARG A 34 -6.54 -8.70 6.27
N ARG A 35 -5.85 -7.59 6.56
CA ARG A 35 -6.47 -6.29 6.84
C ARG A 35 -7.21 -5.75 5.62
N ILE A 36 -6.60 -5.80 4.44
CA ILE A 36 -7.23 -5.39 3.17
C ILE A 36 -8.51 -6.20 2.93
N SER A 37 -8.44 -7.52 3.01
CA SER A 37 -9.61 -8.39 2.85
C SER A 37 -10.73 -8.06 3.85
N THR A 38 -10.37 -7.79 5.10
CA THR A 38 -11.34 -7.52 6.17
C THR A 38 -12.02 -6.15 6.00
N TYR A 39 -11.24 -5.09 5.79
CA TYR A 39 -11.75 -3.71 5.83
C TYR A 39 -11.99 -3.11 4.45
N ASP A 40 -11.13 -3.41 3.48
CA ASP A 40 -11.20 -2.82 2.14
C ASP A 40 -12.22 -3.52 1.25
N CYS A 41 -12.31 -4.85 1.33
CA CYS A 41 -13.17 -5.66 0.46
C CYS A 41 -14.53 -6.02 1.06
N ARG A 42 -14.60 -6.35 2.37
CA ARG A 42 -15.78 -6.98 2.98
C ARG A 42 -16.56 -6.05 3.92
N ASN A 43 -15.99 -5.73 5.09
CA ASN A 43 -16.74 -5.15 6.20
C ASN A 43 -17.07 -3.67 5.97
N THR A 44 -16.03 -2.83 5.93
CA THR A 44 -16.21 -1.38 5.71
C THR A 44 -16.32 -1.05 4.23
N SER A 45 -15.87 -1.96 3.35
CA SER A 45 -15.85 -1.79 1.90
C SER A 45 -15.20 -0.47 1.50
N LEU A 46 -14.01 -0.21 2.04
CA LEU A 46 -13.28 1.04 1.80
C LEU A 46 -12.85 1.18 0.33
N ASN A 47 -12.63 0.08 -0.39
CA ASN A 47 -12.27 0.09 -1.82
C ASN A 47 -11.07 1.02 -2.14
N SER A 48 -10.04 0.92 -1.32
CA SER A 48 -8.83 1.75 -1.37
C SER A 48 -7.72 1.08 -2.19
N ILE A 49 -7.65 -0.25 -2.24
CA ILE A 49 -6.60 -1.01 -2.95
C ILE A 49 -7.27 -1.98 -3.94
N PRO A 50 -7.76 -1.49 -5.08
CA PRO A 50 -8.52 -2.31 -6.04
C PRO A 50 -7.66 -3.30 -6.82
N VAL A 51 -6.35 -3.06 -6.91
CA VAL A 51 -5.42 -3.90 -7.67
C VAL A 51 -4.29 -4.36 -6.74
N LEU A 52 -4.17 -5.67 -6.54
CA LEU A 52 -3.08 -6.27 -5.77
C LEU A 52 -1.91 -6.64 -6.69
N ASN A 53 -0.70 -6.58 -6.15
CA ASN A 53 0.48 -7.09 -6.83
C ASN A 53 0.46 -8.63 -6.82
N ASN A 54 0.46 -9.26 -7.99
CA ASN A 54 0.52 -10.72 -8.09
C ASN A 54 1.87 -11.31 -7.63
N LYS A 55 2.92 -10.48 -7.56
CA LYS A 55 4.25 -10.86 -7.08
C LYS A 55 4.52 -10.54 -5.61
N LEU A 56 3.51 -10.09 -4.86
CA LEU A 56 3.67 -9.65 -3.46
C LEU A 56 4.44 -10.68 -2.61
N PHE A 57 4.07 -11.96 -2.68
CA PHE A 57 4.72 -12.99 -1.88
C PHE A 57 6.11 -13.38 -2.42
N GLU A 58 6.34 -13.27 -3.73
CA GLU A 58 7.67 -13.46 -4.32
C GLU A 58 8.63 -12.38 -3.81
N GLU A 59 8.24 -11.11 -3.91
CA GLU A 59 9.03 -9.97 -3.42
C GLU A 59 9.28 -10.05 -1.90
N ALA A 60 8.30 -10.51 -1.13
CA ALA A 60 8.44 -10.70 0.31
C ALA A 60 9.41 -11.85 0.65
N ALA A 61 9.31 -12.98 -0.05
CA ALA A 61 10.19 -14.12 0.15
C ALA A 61 11.64 -13.79 -0.24
N GLU A 62 11.85 -13.06 -1.34
CA GLU A 62 13.19 -12.58 -1.73
C GLU A 62 13.83 -11.72 -0.63
N SER A 63 13.04 -10.91 0.07
CA SER A 63 13.52 -10.11 1.21
C SER A 63 13.91 -10.98 2.40
N ASP A 64 13.10 -12.00 2.73
CA ASP A 64 13.39 -12.96 3.78
C ASP A 64 14.66 -13.78 3.47
N ASP A 65 14.83 -14.23 2.22
CA ASP A 65 16.00 -14.98 1.76
C ASP A 65 17.29 -14.14 1.87
N ARG A 66 17.25 -12.88 1.44
CA ARG A 66 18.36 -11.94 1.59
C ARG A 66 18.75 -11.75 3.05
N ARG A 67 17.75 -11.65 3.93
CA ARG A 67 17.96 -11.50 5.36
C ARG A 67 18.59 -12.76 5.96
N ALA A 68 18.10 -13.93 5.59
CA ALA A 68 18.64 -15.22 6.01
C ALA A 68 20.07 -15.45 5.51
N SER A 69 20.41 -14.95 4.31
CA SER A 69 21.77 -15.03 3.76
C SER A 69 22.76 -14.05 4.38
N GLY A 70 22.33 -13.21 5.33
CA GLY A 70 23.17 -12.18 5.96
C GLY A 70 23.53 -11.02 5.02
N ALA A 71 22.77 -10.79 3.95
CA ALA A 71 22.99 -9.65 3.07
C ALA A 71 22.78 -8.33 3.83
N PRO A 72 23.46 -7.23 3.45
CA PRO A 72 23.22 -5.92 4.05
C PRO A 72 21.75 -5.52 3.96
N VAL A 73 21.17 -5.16 5.12
CA VAL A 73 19.77 -4.71 5.22
C VAL A 73 19.63 -3.37 4.53
N ARG A 74 18.74 -3.31 3.54
CA ARG A 74 18.43 -2.08 2.80
C ARG A 74 17.43 -1.20 3.58
N ALA A 75 17.34 0.07 3.22
CA ALA A 75 16.56 1.07 3.96
C ALA A 75 15.07 0.72 4.16
N LEU A 76 14.46 0.00 3.20
CA LEU A 76 13.08 -0.45 3.24
C LEU A 76 12.96 -1.97 3.11
N GLU A 77 14.03 -2.72 3.41
CA GLU A 77 14.08 -4.18 3.25
C GLU A 77 12.88 -4.86 3.92
N GLY A 78 12.01 -5.44 3.10
CA GLY A 78 10.88 -6.22 3.56
C GLY A 78 9.67 -5.40 4.00
N ILE A 79 9.72 -4.07 3.86
CA ILE A 79 8.67 -3.14 4.28
C ILE A 79 7.59 -3.07 3.20
N PRO A 80 6.32 -3.42 3.50
CA PRO A 80 5.24 -3.34 2.52
C PRO A 80 4.84 -1.90 2.20
N TYR A 81 4.50 -1.64 0.95
CA TYR A 81 4.02 -0.33 0.49
C TYR A 81 2.96 -0.46 -0.61
N THR A 82 2.28 0.63 -0.89
CA THR A 82 1.30 0.76 -1.98
C THR A 82 1.65 1.96 -2.85
N VAL A 83 1.17 1.98 -4.10
CA VAL A 83 1.42 3.07 -5.05
C VAL A 83 0.12 3.57 -5.67
N LYS A 84 0.04 4.84 -6.07
CA LYS A 84 -1.12 5.34 -6.82
C LYS A 84 -1.33 4.57 -8.13
N ASP A 85 -2.58 4.43 -8.56
CA ASP A 85 -2.93 3.86 -9.88
C ASP A 85 -2.38 4.68 -11.08
N SER A 86 -1.72 5.82 -10.86
CA SER A 86 -0.99 6.57 -11.88
C SER A 86 0.49 6.20 -12.01
N TYR A 87 1.11 5.51 -11.04
CA TYR A 87 2.53 5.12 -11.10
C TYR A 87 2.70 3.83 -11.87
N LYS A 88 3.49 3.83 -12.96
CA LYS A 88 3.83 2.60 -13.68
C LYS A 88 4.51 1.61 -12.74
N VAL A 89 4.03 0.36 -12.77
CA VAL A 89 4.67 -0.80 -12.14
C VAL A 89 4.75 -1.88 -13.20
N LYS A 90 5.96 -2.30 -13.55
CA LYS A 90 6.22 -3.26 -14.61
C LYS A 90 5.39 -4.52 -14.42
N GLY A 91 4.62 -4.89 -15.44
CA GLY A 91 3.78 -6.09 -15.44
C GLY A 91 2.41 -5.93 -14.76
N LEU A 92 2.10 -4.77 -14.17
CA LEU A 92 0.76 -4.46 -13.67
C LEU A 92 0.03 -3.51 -14.63
N VAL A 93 -1.31 -3.59 -14.61
CA VAL A 93 -2.18 -2.65 -15.33
C VAL A 93 -1.98 -1.25 -14.77
N ALA A 94 -1.82 -0.27 -15.67
CA ALA A 94 -1.60 1.16 -15.45
C ALA A 94 -2.84 1.98 -15.86
N ALA A 95 -3.99 1.71 -15.25
CA ALA A 95 -5.27 2.27 -15.69
C ALA A 95 -5.45 3.77 -15.37
N ALA A 96 -4.70 4.32 -14.42
CA ALA A 96 -4.88 5.68 -13.91
C ALA A 96 -6.35 5.99 -13.55
N GLY A 97 -7.08 5.01 -13.00
CA GLY A 97 -8.50 5.11 -12.69
C GLY A 97 -9.44 5.24 -13.89
N SER A 98 -8.94 5.15 -15.13
CA SER A 98 -9.71 5.39 -16.36
C SER A 98 -10.10 4.08 -17.06
N PRO A 99 -11.36 3.92 -17.49
CA PRO A 99 -11.78 2.78 -18.32
C PRO A 99 -11.00 2.66 -19.63
N ALA A 100 -10.49 3.78 -20.16
CA ALA A 100 -9.73 3.81 -21.41
C ALA A 100 -8.38 3.06 -21.34
N PHE A 101 -7.82 2.91 -20.14
CA PHE A 101 -6.50 2.30 -19.93
C PHE A 101 -6.59 0.97 -19.15
N LYS A 102 -7.77 0.35 -19.10
CA LYS A 102 -8.03 -0.86 -18.31
C LYS A 102 -7.13 -2.05 -18.67
N ASP A 103 -6.67 -2.11 -19.92
CA ASP A 103 -5.82 -3.18 -20.45
C ASP A 103 -4.37 -2.72 -20.68
N LEU A 104 -4.04 -1.46 -20.33
CA LEU A 104 -2.70 -0.90 -20.49
C LEU A 104 -1.77 -1.49 -19.43
N THR A 105 -0.90 -2.42 -19.81
CA THR A 105 0.11 -2.97 -18.89
C THR A 105 1.40 -2.15 -18.97
N ALA A 106 1.96 -1.76 -17.82
CA ALA A 106 3.21 -1.03 -17.79
C ALA A 106 4.41 -1.92 -18.17
N ASN A 107 5.25 -1.41 -19.07
CA ASN A 107 6.46 -2.06 -19.55
C ASN A 107 7.69 -1.84 -18.65
N GLU A 108 7.64 -0.82 -17.80
CA GLU A 108 8.70 -0.37 -16.91
C GLU A 108 8.13 0.09 -15.56
N ASP A 109 8.98 0.13 -14.54
CA ASP A 109 8.66 0.80 -13.28
C ASP A 109 8.82 2.32 -13.45
N ALA A 110 7.97 3.10 -12.80
CA ALA A 110 8.25 4.52 -12.63
C ALA A 110 9.49 4.70 -11.75
N PHE A 111 10.28 5.76 -11.97
CA PHE A 111 11.53 6.02 -11.23
C PHE A 111 11.42 5.84 -9.71
N LEU A 112 10.34 6.34 -9.10
CA LEU A 112 10.14 6.22 -7.65
C LEU A 112 9.86 4.77 -7.21
N VAL A 113 9.13 3.99 -8.02
CA VAL A 113 8.87 2.57 -7.76
C VAL A 113 10.17 1.78 -7.83
N GLU A 114 10.99 2.05 -8.85
CA GLU A 114 12.32 1.46 -9.00
C GLU A 114 13.19 1.74 -7.76
N LYS A 115 13.25 2.99 -7.30
CA LYS A 115 14.03 3.37 -6.11
C LYS A 115 13.56 2.69 -4.82
N ILE A 116 12.25 2.50 -4.64
CA ILE A 116 11.71 1.79 -3.47
C ILE A 116 12.02 0.30 -3.57
N ARG A 117 11.92 -0.30 -4.76
CA ARG A 117 12.27 -1.70 -5.00
C ARG A 117 13.77 -1.95 -4.77
N GLU A 118 14.62 -1.04 -5.25
CA GLU A 118 16.06 -1.03 -4.96
C GLU A 118 16.33 -0.98 -3.46
N ALA A 119 15.58 -0.16 -2.71
CA ALA A 119 15.65 -0.06 -1.25
C ALA A 119 15.03 -1.26 -0.50
N GLY A 120 14.43 -2.23 -1.21
CA GLY A 120 13.89 -3.46 -0.66
C GLY A 120 12.43 -3.41 -0.22
N GLY A 121 11.70 -2.36 -0.61
CA GLY A 121 10.26 -2.30 -0.35
C GLY A 121 9.50 -3.37 -1.11
N VAL A 122 8.44 -3.89 -0.49
CA VAL A 122 7.58 -4.96 -1.01
C VAL A 122 6.25 -4.35 -1.47
N LEU A 123 5.93 -4.43 -2.76
CA LEU A 123 4.72 -3.79 -3.28
C LEU A 123 3.49 -4.65 -3.00
N VAL A 124 2.55 -4.12 -2.22
CA VAL A 124 1.26 -4.76 -1.93
C VAL A 124 0.27 -4.61 -3.08
N GLY A 125 0.22 -3.42 -3.68
CA GLY A 125 -0.76 -3.13 -4.72
C GLY A 125 -0.89 -1.64 -5.00
N ARG A 126 -1.92 -1.32 -5.80
CA ARG A 126 -2.19 0.03 -6.29
C ARG A 126 -3.42 0.61 -5.61
N THR A 127 -3.36 1.89 -5.26
CA THR A 127 -4.45 2.61 -4.59
C THR A 127 -5.41 3.25 -5.58
N ASN A 128 -6.69 3.30 -5.18
CA ASN A 128 -7.78 3.81 -5.99
C ASN A 128 -7.64 5.32 -6.28
N MET A 129 -8.15 5.77 -7.42
CA MET A 129 -8.17 7.17 -7.83
C MET A 129 -9.24 7.43 -8.90
N PRO A 130 -9.70 8.69 -9.05
CA PRO A 130 -10.53 9.09 -10.19
C PRO A 130 -9.75 8.99 -11.50
N ALA A 131 -10.49 8.88 -12.59
CA ALA A 131 -9.94 8.76 -13.94
C ALA A 131 -8.95 9.89 -14.25
N VAL A 132 -7.77 9.49 -14.75
CA VAL A 132 -6.65 10.32 -15.20
C VAL A 132 -6.19 11.38 -14.19
N ALA A 133 -6.49 11.18 -12.89
CA ALA A 133 -6.30 12.22 -11.87
C ALA A 133 -6.90 13.58 -12.29
N CYS A 134 -8.08 13.58 -12.92
CA CYS A 134 -8.83 14.79 -13.27
C CYS A 134 -10.15 14.82 -12.46
N GLY A 135 -10.01 14.92 -11.14
CA GLY A 135 -11.11 14.94 -10.19
C GLY A 135 -10.65 14.59 -8.78
N GLY A 136 -11.55 14.68 -7.80
CA GLY A 136 -11.29 14.19 -6.45
C GLY A 136 -12.05 12.90 -6.17
N MET A 137 -13.37 13.03 -6.16
CA MET A 137 -14.30 12.04 -5.62
C MET A 137 -15.15 11.35 -6.68
N GLN A 138 -14.87 11.64 -7.94
CA GLN A 138 -15.49 11.01 -9.07
C GLN A 138 -15.10 9.52 -9.08
N ARG A 139 -16.04 8.66 -9.46
CA ARG A 139 -15.77 7.23 -9.57
C ARG A 139 -15.02 6.96 -10.87
N GLY A 140 -13.87 6.29 -10.76
CA GLY A 140 -13.13 5.76 -11.89
C GLY A 140 -13.57 4.33 -12.24
N ILE A 141 -12.75 3.63 -13.01
CA ILE A 141 -12.96 2.21 -13.36
C ILE A 141 -13.02 1.30 -12.12
N TRP A 142 -12.28 1.66 -11.07
CA TRP A 142 -12.25 0.93 -9.79
C TRP A 142 -13.26 1.48 -8.78
N GLY A 143 -14.23 2.30 -9.20
CA GLY A 143 -15.14 3.00 -8.30
C GLY A 143 -14.42 4.13 -7.56
N ARG A 144 -14.54 4.16 -6.22
CA ARG A 144 -13.95 5.20 -5.35
C ARG A 144 -13.67 4.64 -3.96
N ALA A 145 -12.62 5.15 -3.32
CA ALA A 145 -12.34 4.86 -1.92
C ALA A 145 -13.30 5.60 -0.96
N GLU A 146 -13.64 4.98 0.17
CA GLU A 146 -14.46 5.57 1.22
C GLU A 146 -13.60 5.96 2.44
N ASN A 147 -14.10 6.91 3.24
CA ASN A 147 -13.37 7.41 4.41
C ASN A 147 -13.50 6.42 5.59
N PRO A 148 -12.38 5.91 6.16
CA PRO A 148 -12.43 4.93 7.25
C PRO A 148 -12.89 5.51 8.60
N TRP A 149 -12.99 6.82 8.74
CA TRP A 149 -13.35 7.50 9.99
C TRP A 149 -14.85 7.69 10.20
N ILE A 150 -15.67 7.57 9.15
CA ILE A 150 -17.10 7.87 9.20
C ILE A 150 -17.89 6.63 8.80
N ARG A 151 -18.60 6.02 9.76
CA ARG A 151 -19.49 4.87 9.54
C ARG A 151 -20.96 5.34 9.54
N VAL A 152 -21.58 5.27 8.37
CA VAL A 152 -23.03 5.19 8.03
C VAL A 152 -24.01 6.22 8.64
N GLY A 153 -24.63 7.00 7.74
CA GLY A 153 -25.85 7.78 8.01
C GLY A 153 -26.09 8.83 6.93
N PHE A 154 -26.76 8.46 5.83
CA PHE A 154 -27.28 9.30 4.73
C PHE A 154 -26.28 10.22 3.96
N PHE A 155 -25.09 10.49 4.50
CA PHE A 155 -24.09 11.40 3.94
C PHE A 155 -22.70 10.74 4.04
N LYS A 156 -22.31 9.97 3.02
CA LYS A 156 -20.92 9.50 2.88
C LYS A 156 -20.02 10.71 2.67
N ARG A 157 -19.33 11.19 3.72
CA ARG A 157 -18.27 12.19 3.57
C ARG A 157 -17.09 11.53 2.89
N VAL A 158 -16.69 12.11 1.77
CA VAL A 158 -15.73 11.52 0.86
C VAL A 158 -14.30 11.88 1.26
N CYS A 159 -13.35 10.98 1.01
CA CYS A 159 -11.94 11.18 1.34
C CYS A 159 -11.30 12.24 0.42
N GLY A 160 -11.19 13.50 0.87
CA GLY A 160 -10.64 14.69 0.15
C GLY A 160 -9.32 14.53 -0.65
N LEU A 161 -9.30 15.10 -1.88
CA LEU A 161 -8.23 15.39 -2.88
C LEU A 161 -7.04 14.42 -3.15
N TYR A 162 -6.93 14.03 -4.43
CA TYR A 162 -5.77 13.72 -5.32
C TYR A 162 -4.53 12.94 -4.89
N SER A 163 -4.35 12.53 -3.64
CA SER A 163 -3.06 11.98 -3.21
C SER A 163 -3.22 10.63 -2.53
N GLY A 164 -3.32 9.57 -3.31
CA GLY A 164 -2.72 8.29 -2.94
C GLY A 164 -1.27 8.29 -3.41
N VAL A 165 -0.45 9.26 -2.98
CA VAL A 165 1.02 9.16 -3.15
C VAL A 165 1.44 7.82 -2.52
N ILE A 166 2.55 7.24 -3.00
CA ILE A 166 3.08 5.99 -2.47
C ILE A 166 2.92 5.94 -0.95
N ARG A 167 1.99 5.11 -0.47
CA ARG A 167 1.79 4.89 0.95
C ARG A 167 2.61 3.66 1.30
N ILE A 168 3.83 3.92 1.73
CA ILE A 168 4.46 3.04 2.72
C ILE A 168 3.54 3.11 3.94
N PHE A 169 3.06 1.98 4.46
CA PHE A 169 2.11 1.99 5.57
C PHE A 169 2.72 2.78 6.75
N TRP A 170 2.36 4.05 6.91
CA TRP A 170 2.83 4.95 7.97
C TRP A 170 1.64 5.62 8.63
N THR A 171 1.79 5.83 9.94
CA THR A 171 0.93 6.68 10.74
C THR A 171 1.81 7.52 11.68
N ARG A 172 1.45 8.80 11.82
CA ARG A 172 2.27 10.00 12.10
C ARG A 172 3.12 10.03 13.42
N ARG A 173 4.31 10.68 13.38
CA ARG A 173 5.00 11.30 14.55
C ARG A 173 4.32 12.63 14.97
N ARG A 174 4.24 12.88 16.27
CA ARG A 174 3.38 13.88 16.96
C ARG A 174 3.54 15.37 16.56
N ASP A 175 4.44 15.75 15.68
CA ASP A 175 5.02 17.11 15.57
C ASP A 175 4.41 18.06 14.53
N GLY A 176 3.32 17.70 13.85
CA GLY A 176 2.48 18.71 13.19
C GLY A 176 2.77 18.89 11.71
N VAL A 177 1.68 19.04 10.95
CA VAL A 177 1.64 19.41 9.51
C VAL A 177 1.89 18.25 8.53
N LEU A 178 0.85 17.45 8.28
CA LEU A 178 0.26 17.15 6.96
C LEU A 178 -0.82 16.07 7.14
N TRP A 179 -1.90 16.19 6.40
CA TRP A 179 -3.16 15.45 6.59
C TRP A 179 -3.12 14.11 5.86
N GLU A 180 -3.11 13.00 6.60
CA GLU A 180 -3.30 11.68 6.00
C GLU A 180 -3.93 10.66 6.97
N VAL A 181 -4.65 9.69 6.40
CA VAL A 181 -5.79 8.96 6.97
C VAL A 181 -5.36 7.72 7.77
N THR A 182 -5.49 7.75 9.11
CA THR A 182 -5.16 6.59 9.97
C THR A 182 -6.08 6.35 11.17
N ARG A 183 -7.13 5.53 10.98
CA ARG A 183 -7.60 4.52 11.97
C ARG A 183 -8.43 3.44 11.26
N LEU A 184 -8.37 2.25 11.87
CA LEU A 184 -8.91 0.92 11.52
C LEU A 184 -7.88 -0.01 10.86
#